data_AF-A0A9N9C176-F1
#
_entry.id   AF-A0A9N9C176-F1
#
_cell.length_a   1.000
_cell.length_b   1.000
_cell.length_c   1.000
_cell.angle_alpha   90.00
_cell.angle_beta   90.00
_cell.angle_gamma   90.00
#
_symmetry.space_group_name_H-M   'P 1'
#
loop_
_entity.id
_entity.type
_entity.pdbx_description
1 polymer ?
#
loop_
_entity_poly.entity_id
_entity_poly.type
_entity_poly.pdbx_seq_one_letter_code
_entity_poly.pdbx_strand_id
1 'polypeptide(L)'
;MVLINQDILAEITTYLEDDPSTLHSLMLTSRTFCRIAVPLAYKNPFRFVSTAHLDRKHSLICTYLTCLSASDKKYFIKIVKIIKDSKPMFNYVSYLEQLDCLIVYGILATSRMPCYQWRRLEKMFRILFGLLIAGSKRLKGLNFVGHYLMNSTIQVEPPNGLRSIKIRSHRAHNEWIHSLIARQTNLMNFEIWYADDEILNILRFLATQRSSLRRMSFVHCTFIPCDQFRVLLNNLEKLKEVQFKVFPFDSRRFQDLMIVLRKSMEIKESTTDRVEFIPRGNGEREMTVVVEKMSAWSSSD
;
A
#
# COMPACT_ATOMS: atom_id res chain seq x y z
N MET A 1 29.33 35.00 -6.90
CA MET A 1 28.25 34.03 -7.16
C MET A 1 28.35 32.95 -6.10
N VAL A 2 27.47 32.96 -5.09
CA VAL A 2 27.55 32.00 -3.98
C VAL A 2 27.01 30.66 -4.48
N LEU A 3 27.89 29.67 -4.58
CA LEU A 3 27.51 28.28 -4.83
C LEU A 3 26.91 27.74 -3.53
N ILE A 4 25.59 27.75 -3.41
CA ILE A 4 24.92 27.05 -2.31
C ILE A 4 25.28 25.56 -2.46
N ASN A 5 25.82 24.96 -1.41
CA ASN A 5 26.21 23.55 -1.39
C ASN A 5 25.00 22.67 -1.76
N GLN A 6 25.22 21.66 -2.60
CA GLN A 6 24.19 20.69 -2.97
C GLN A 6 23.58 19.98 -1.76
N ASP A 7 24.34 19.77 -0.69
CA ASP A 7 23.85 19.16 0.54
C ASP A 7 22.83 20.07 1.23
N ILE A 8 23.09 21.37 1.29
CA ILE A 8 22.19 22.38 1.84
C ILE A 8 20.93 22.48 0.97
N LEU A 9 21.08 22.48 -0.36
CA LEU A 9 19.94 22.47 -1.26
C LEU A 9 19.10 21.21 -1.08
N ALA A 10 19.74 20.04 -0.96
CA ALA A 10 19.05 18.77 -0.72
C ALA A 10 18.24 18.82 0.56
N GLU A 11 18.84 19.31 1.65
CA GLU A 11 18.17 19.46 2.95
C GLU A 11 16.97 20.41 2.87
N ILE A 12 17.14 21.61 2.29
CA ILE A 12 16.03 22.57 2.12
C ILE A 12 14.91 21.96 1.28
N THR A 13 15.23 21.24 0.21
CA THR A 13 14.19 20.63 -0.64
C THR A 13 13.44 19.50 0.03
N THR A 14 13.97 18.87 1.09
CA THR A 14 13.21 17.85 1.84
C THR A 14 11.95 18.41 2.49
N TYR A 15 11.96 19.69 2.91
CA TYR A 15 10.78 20.38 3.43
C TYR A 15 9.71 20.64 2.38
N LEU A 16 10.04 20.43 1.09
CA LEU A 16 9.13 20.61 -0.05
C LEU A 16 8.58 19.26 -0.57
N GLU A 17 8.89 18.13 0.09
CA GLU A 17 8.49 16.80 -0.38
C GLU A 17 6.97 16.64 -0.52
N ASP A 18 6.20 17.36 0.30
CA ASP A 18 4.74 17.37 0.27
C ASP A 18 4.12 18.44 -0.65
N ASP A 19 4.94 19.24 -1.35
CA ASP A 19 4.51 20.26 -2.32
C ASP A 19 4.93 19.89 -3.76
N PRO A 20 4.10 19.12 -4.49
CA PRO A 20 4.42 18.67 -5.84
C PRO A 20 4.51 19.82 -6.85
N SER A 21 3.81 20.94 -6.62
CA SER A 21 3.83 22.10 -7.52
C SER A 21 5.18 22.82 -7.45
N THR A 22 5.69 22.99 -6.23
CA THR A 22 7.01 23.57 -6.00
C THR A 22 8.11 22.64 -6.49
N LEU A 23 8.03 21.33 -6.22
CA LEU A 23 8.99 20.35 -6.76
C LEU A 23 9.04 20.37 -8.29
N HIS A 24 7.88 20.42 -8.95
CA HIS A 24 7.82 20.54 -10.40
C HIS A 24 8.49 21.83 -10.90
N SER A 25 8.23 22.96 -10.24
CA SER A 25 8.87 24.24 -10.57
C SER A 25 10.39 24.14 -10.43
N LEU A 26 10.89 23.56 -9.34
CA LEU A 26 12.32 23.33 -9.11
C LEU A 26 12.95 22.47 -10.21
N MET A 27 12.28 21.43 -10.69
CA MET A 27 12.78 20.60 -11.78
C MET A 27 13.04 21.37 -13.07
N LEU A 28 12.33 22.47 -13.30
CA LEU A 28 12.46 23.31 -14.49
C LEU A 28 13.50 24.42 -14.36
N THR A 29 13.96 24.74 -13.14
CA THR A 29 14.88 25.87 -12.91
C THR A 29 16.31 25.62 -13.36
N SER A 30 16.90 24.47 -13.00
CA SER A 30 18.30 24.15 -13.32
C SER A 30 18.55 22.64 -13.25
N ARG A 31 19.67 22.19 -13.84
CA ARG A 31 20.09 20.78 -13.78
C ARG A 31 20.34 20.30 -12.34
N THR A 32 20.81 21.18 -11.45
CA THR A 32 21.08 20.86 -10.04
C THR A 32 19.77 20.64 -9.29
N PHE A 33 18.83 21.59 -9.37
CA PHE A 33 17.51 21.44 -8.76
C PHE A 33 16.73 20.26 -9.34
N CYS A 34 16.83 20.00 -10.64
CA CYS A 34 16.24 18.81 -11.27
C CYS A 34 16.76 17.50 -10.65
N ARG A 35 18.08 17.37 -10.47
CA ARG A 35 18.68 16.17 -9.86
C ARG A 35 18.27 15.94 -8.41
N ILE A 36 17.94 17.00 -7.67
CA ILE A 36 17.50 16.93 -6.27
C ILE A 36 15.99 16.69 -6.18
N ALA A 37 15.19 17.43 -6.96
CA ALA A 37 13.73 17.38 -6.90
C ALA A 37 13.14 16.10 -7.50
N VAL A 38 13.74 15.52 -8.56
CA VAL A 38 13.24 14.29 -9.19
C VAL A 38 13.18 13.12 -8.20
N PRO A 39 14.25 12.76 -7.47
CA PRO A 39 14.17 11.72 -6.45
C PRO A 39 13.07 11.97 -5.42
N LEU A 40 12.91 13.19 -4.93
CA LEU A 40 11.89 13.55 -3.94
C LEU A 40 10.47 13.37 -4.48
N ALA A 41 10.18 13.90 -5.67
CA ALA A 41 8.86 13.81 -6.28
C ALA A 41 8.44 12.37 -6.62
N TYR A 42 9.41 11.49 -6.91
CA TYR A 42 9.17 10.10 -7.27
C TYR A 42 9.26 9.12 -6.07
N LYS A 43 9.42 9.61 -4.82
CA LYS A 43 9.28 8.78 -3.60
C LYS A 43 7.86 8.24 -3.43
N ASN A 44 6.86 9.11 -3.55
CA ASN A 44 5.45 8.74 -3.44
C ASN A 44 4.60 9.46 -4.52
N PRO A 45 4.85 9.18 -5.81
CA PRO A 45 4.28 9.96 -6.89
C PRO A 45 2.77 9.72 -7.05
N PHE A 46 2.23 8.62 -6.50
CA PHE A 46 0.81 8.29 -6.58
C PHE A 46 -0.04 9.07 -5.56
N ARG A 47 0.55 9.60 -4.48
CA ARG A 47 -0.17 10.38 -3.46
C ARG A 47 -0.80 11.65 -4.00
N PHE A 48 -0.15 12.30 -4.96
CA PHE A 48 -0.59 13.60 -5.50
C PHE A 48 -1.53 13.47 -6.70
N VAL A 49 -1.98 12.24 -6.97
CA VAL A 49 -2.74 11.89 -8.15
C VAL A 49 -4.21 11.76 -7.77
N SER A 50 -4.92 12.90 -7.76
CA SER A 50 -6.37 12.92 -7.55
C SER A 50 -7.12 12.12 -8.62
N THR A 51 -8.27 11.56 -8.23
CA THR A 51 -9.20 10.86 -9.14
C THR A 51 -9.61 11.74 -10.33
N ALA A 52 -9.63 13.06 -10.17
CA ALA A 52 -10.09 14.04 -11.15
C ALA A 52 -9.09 14.38 -12.28
N HIS A 53 -7.79 14.09 -12.15
CA HIS A 53 -6.76 14.54 -13.11
C HIS A 53 -6.14 13.40 -13.94
N LEU A 54 -6.89 12.89 -14.93
CA LEU A 54 -6.50 11.77 -15.79
C LEU A 54 -5.24 12.01 -16.64
N ASP A 55 -4.96 13.24 -17.06
CA ASP A 55 -3.77 13.51 -17.89
C ASP A 55 -2.45 13.36 -17.09
N ARG A 56 -2.44 13.80 -15.84
CA ARG A 56 -1.28 13.65 -14.94
C ARG A 56 -1.00 12.19 -14.62
N LYS A 57 -2.07 11.40 -14.45
CA LYS A 57 -2.03 9.94 -14.28
C LYS A 57 -1.31 9.26 -15.44
N HIS A 58 -1.74 9.58 -16.67
CA HIS A 58 -1.16 8.99 -17.86
C HIS A 58 0.33 9.31 -17.95
N SER A 59 0.73 10.58 -17.78
CA SER A 59 2.14 10.98 -17.83
C SER A 59 3.02 10.19 -16.84
N LEU A 60 2.56 10.03 -15.59
CA LEU A 60 3.29 9.27 -14.57
C LEU A 60 3.54 7.82 -14.96
N ILE A 61 2.50 7.12 -15.43
CA ILE A 61 2.64 5.74 -15.90
C ILE A 61 3.54 5.69 -17.13
N CYS A 62 3.43 6.64 -18.06
CA CYS A 62 4.33 6.72 -19.22
C CYS A 62 5.78 6.78 -18.79
N THR A 63 6.09 7.60 -17.79
CA THR A 63 7.45 7.70 -17.24
C THR A 63 7.95 6.33 -16.80
N TYR A 64 7.18 5.56 -16.03
CA TYR A 64 7.59 4.21 -15.64
C TYR A 64 7.69 3.24 -16.81
N LEU A 65 6.81 3.35 -17.80
CA LEU A 65 6.87 2.54 -19.01
C LEU A 65 8.15 2.82 -19.84
N THR A 66 8.74 4.02 -19.74
CA THR A 66 10.06 4.27 -20.35
C THR A 66 11.19 3.50 -19.67
N CYS A 67 11.01 3.01 -18.44
CA CYS A 67 11.99 2.18 -17.74
C CYS A 67 11.90 0.68 -18.06
N LEU A 68 10.94 0.25 -18.89
CA LEU A 68 10.80 -1.15 -19.30
C LEU A 68 11.94 -1.64 -20.21
N SER A 69 12.10 -2.96 -20.28
CA SER A 69 12.96 -3.62 -21.26
C SER A 69 12.50 -3.32 -22.69
N ALA A 70 13.40 -3.44 -23.69
CA ALA A 70 13.06 -3.20 -25.09
C ALA A 70 11.91 -4.12 -25.58
N SER A 71 11.90 -5.38 -25.14
CA SER A 71 10.85 -6.35 -25.47
C SER A 71 9.50 -5.96 -24.89
N ASP A 72 9.46 -5.54 -23.62
CA ASP A 72 8.22 -5.12 -22.96
C ASP A 72 7.70 -3.81 -23.55
N LYS A 73 8.59 -2.82 -23.82
CA LYS A 73 8.21 -1.59 -24.51
C LYS A 73 7.50 -1.87 -25.83
N LYS A 74 8.01 -2.81 -26.64
CA LYS A 74 7.38 -3.20 -27.91
C LYS A 74 5.97 -3.75 -27.73
N TYR A 75 5.70 -4.46 -26.63
CA TYR A 75 4.35 -4.92 -26.29
C TYR A 75 3.43 -3.73 -25.97
N PHE A 76 3.86 -2.80 -25.12
CA PHE A 76 3.05 -1.64 -24.73
C PHE A 76 2.88 -0.60 -25.85
N ILE A 77 3.87 -0.38 -26.72
CA ILE A 77 3.74 0.54 -27.88
C ILE A 77 2.60 0.10 -28.79
N LYS A 78 2.49 -1.20 -29.05
CA LYS A 78 1.40 -1.78 -29.87
C LYS A 78 0.01 -1.60 -29.28
N ILE A 79 -0.08 -1.50 -27.95
CA ILE A 79 -1.37 -1.47 -27.23
C ILE A 79 -1.76 -0.04 -26.88
N VAL A 80 -0.83 0.74 -26.35
CA VAL A 80 -1.12 2.01 -25.69
C VAL A 80 -0.81 3.21 -26.60
N LYS A 81 -0.09 3.08 -27.73
CA LYS A 81 0.34 4.20 -28.63
C LYS A 81 0.96 5.43 -27.91
N ILE A 82 1.29 5.29 -26.63
CA ILE A 82 1.59 6.41 -25.72
C ILE A 82 3.08 6.46 -25.37
N ILE A 83 3.81 5.34 -25.52
CA ILE A 83 5.23 5.29 -25.19
C ILE A 83 6.05 5.88 -26.35
N LYS A 84 6.81 6.95 -26.05
CA LYS A 84 7.96 7.33 -26.89
C LYS A 84 9.08 6.35 -26.64
N ASP A 85 9.59 5.72 -27.69
CA ASP A 85 10.76 4.85 -27.61
C ASP A 85 11.99 5.71 -27.27
N SER A 86 12.19 5.89 -25.97
CA SER A 86 13.20 6.78 -25.42
C SER A 86 13.80 6.13 -24.17
N LYS A 87 15.08 6.45 -23.95
CA LYS A 87 15.79 6.06 -22.73
C LYS A 87 15.36 7.01 -21.60
N PRO A 88 15.02 6.49 -20.41
CA PRO A 88 14.63 7.36 -19.31
C PRO A 88 15.84 8.18 -18.87
N MET A 89 15.63 9.47 -18.61
CA MET A 89 16.69 10.37 -18.12
C MET A 89 17.16 10.00 -16.72
N PHE A 90 16.26 9.45 -15.90
CA PHE A 90 16.53 9.04 -14.53
C PHE A 90 16.03 7.61 -14.30
N ASN A 91 16.57 6.94 -13.29
CA ASN A 91 16.02 5.66 -12.84
C ASN A 91 14.84 5.91 -11.90
N TYR A 92 13.71 6.35 -12.46
CA TYR A 92 12.51 6.71 -11.68
C TYR A 92 12.03 5.57 -10.77
N VAL A 93 12.12 4.32 -11.23
CA VAL A 93 11.71 3.15 -10.45
C VAL A 93 12.51 3.02 -9.16
N SER A 94 13.81 3.36 -9.19
CA SER A 94 14.68 3.25 -8.01
C SER A 94 14.36 4.23 -6.88
N TYR A 95 13.64 5.32 -7.17
CA TYR A 95 13.24 6.32 -6.18
C TYR A 95 11.95 5.97 -5.46
N LEU A 96 11.17 5.00 -5.99
CA LEU A 96 9.86 4.64 -5.48
C LEU A 96 9.94 4.09 -4.05
N GLU A 97 9.26 4.75 -3.12
CA GLU A 97 9.11 4.31 -1.73
C GLU A 97 7.68 3.87 -1.40
N GLN A 98 6.67 4.30 -2.15
CA GLN A 98 5.26 3.95 -1.93
C GLN A 98 4.62 3.50 -3.24
N LEU A 99 4.16 2.26 -3.30
CA LEU A 99 3.46 1.69 -4.45
C LEU A 99 2.00 1.44 -4.13
N ASP A 100 1.11 2.05 -4.90
CA ASP A 100 -0.32 1.79 -4.83
C ASP A 100 -0.83 1.10 -6.10
N CYS A 101 -1.14 -0.19 -5.97
CA CYS A 101 -1.63 -1.00 -7.09
C CYS A 101 -3.04 -0.65 -7.54
N LEU A 102 -3.90 -0.10 -6.65
CA LEU A 102 -5.24 0.40 -7.00
C LEU A 102 -5.11 1.56 -7.98
N ILE A 103 -4.23 2.52 -7.67
CA ILE A 103 -3.98 3.66 -8.54
C ILE A 103 -3.34 3.20 -9.86
N VAL A 104 -2.28 2.38 -9.80
CA VAL A 104 -1.59 1.90 -11.03
C VAL A 104 -2.57 1.17 -11.96
N TYR A 105 -3.38 0.26 -11.44
CA TYR A 105 -4.37 -0.45 -12.24
C TYR A 105 -5.43 0.50 -12.80
N GLY A 106 -5.94 1.42 -11.99
CA GLY A 106 -6.92 2.42 -12.42
C GLY A 106 -6.43 3.24 -13.62
N ILE A 107 -5.16 3.68 -13.62
CA ILE A 107 -4.59 4.44 -14.74
C ILE A 107 -4.43 3.57 -16.00
N LEU A 108 -4.02 2.31 -15.84
CA LEU A 108 -3.94 1.38 -16.97
C LEU A 108 -5.34 1.08 -17.54
N ALA A 109 -6.37 1.01 -16.69
CA ALA A 109 -7.75 0.79 -17.09
C ALA A 109 -8.38 2.01 -17.81
N THR A 110 -7.94 3.24 -17.50
CA THR A 110 -8.40 4.46 -18.20
C THR A 110 -7.66 4.73 -19.51
N SER A 111 -6.51 4.08 -19.74
CA SER A 111 -5.93 4.08 -21.08
C SER A 111 -6.99 3.54 -22.05
N ARG A 112 -7.10 4.06 -23.28
CA ARG A 112 -8.20 3.82 -24.26
C ARG A 112 -8.40 2.34 -24.64
N MET A 113 -8.65 1.49 -23.66
CA MET A 113 -8.72 0.04 -23.67
C MET A 113 -10.17 -0.32 -23.45
N PRO A 114 -10.80 -1.01 -24.41
CA PRO A 114 -12.14 -1.52 -24.20
C PRO A 114 -12.17 -2.56 -23.07
N CYS A 115 -13.22 -2.52 -22.24
CA CYS A 115 -13.42 -3.38 -21.06
C CYS A 115 -13.34 -4.90 -21.33
N TYR A 116 -13.57 -5.35 -22.56
CA TYR A 116 -13.47 -6.75 -22.97
C TYR A 116 -12.03 -7.25 -23.17
N GLN A 117 -11.00 -6.41 -23.00
CA GLN A 117 -9.59 -6.79 -23.13
C GLN A 117 -8.88 -6.97 -21.77
N TRP A 118 -9.60 -7.39 -20.71
CA TRP A 118 -9.04 -7.52 -19.36
C TRP A 118 -7.76 -8.38 -19.28
N ARG A 119 -7.62 -9.41 -20.13
CA ARG A 119 -6.36 -10.21 -20.21
C ARG A 119 -5.15 -9.38 -20.65
N ARG A 120 -5.35 -8.38 -21.51
CA ARG A 120 -4.27 -7.45 -21.89
C ARG A 120 -3.95 -6.51 -20.73
N LEU A 121 -4.97 -5.99 -20.07
CA LEU A 121 -4.81 -5.14 -18.89
C LEU A 121 -4.09 -5.87 -17.75
N GLU A 122 -4.46 -7.12 -17.48
CA GLU A 122 -3.79 -8.01 -16.52
C GLU A 122 -2.32 -8.20 -16.88
N LYS A 123 -2.01 -8.52 -18.15
CA LYS A 123 -0.62 -8.68 -18.60
C LYS A 123 0.18 -7.38 -18.49
N MET A 124 -0.42 -6.24 -18.83
CA MET A 124 0.20 -4.92 -18.69
C MET A 124 0.48 -4.62 -17.21
N PHE A 125 -0.50 -4.82 -16.34
CA PHE A 125 -0.34 -4.64 -14.91
C PHE A 125 0.74 -5.56 -14.35
N ARG A 126 0.77 -6.84 -14.74
CA ARG A 126 1.80 -7.79 -14.32
C ARG A 126 3.21 -7.36 -14.70
N ILE A 127 3.42 -6.92 -15.95
CA ILE A 127 4.73 -6.46 -16.43
C ILE A 127 5.16 -5.21 -15.65
N LEU A 128 4.26 -4.24 -15.51
CA LEU A 128 4.56 -2.99 -14.80
C LEU A 128 4.79 -3.24 -13.31
N PHE A 129 3.96 -4.06 -12.66
CA PHE A 129 4.12 -4.46 -11.27
C PHE A 129 5.48 -5.14 -11.04
N GLY A 130 5.87 -6.05 -11.93
CA GLY A 130 7.18 -6.70 -11.85
C GLY A 130 8.34 -5.72 -11.99
N LEU A 131 8.26 -4.78 -12.93
CA LEU A 131 9.25 -3.70 -13.04
C LEU A 131 9.34 -2.88 -11.74
N LEU A 132 8.19 -2.45 -11.20
CA LEU A 132 8.13 -1.57 -10.04
C LEU A 132 8.64 -2.26 -8.77
N ILE A 133 8.27 -3.52 -8.55
CA ILE A 133 8.75 -4.28 -7.39
C ILE A 133 10.24 -4.62 -7.53
N ALA A 134 10.68 -5.17 -8.66
CA ALA A 134 12.07 -5.59 -8.82
C ALA A 134 13.05 -4.41 -8.94
N GLY A 135 12.60 -3.28 -9.50
CA GLY A 135 13.43 -2.09 -9.69
C GLY A 135 13.48 -1.15 -8.48
N SER A 136 12.51 -1.24 -7.56
CA SER A 136 12.47 -0.37 -6.38
C SER A 136 13.39 -0.90 -5.28
N LYS A 137 14.41 -0.10 -4.93
CA LYS A 137 15.39 -0.45 -3.89
C LYS A 137 15.04 0.12 -2.51
N ARG A 138 14.04 1.00 -2.46
CA ARG A 138 13.68 1.80 -1.28
C ARG A 138 12.20 1.69 -0.94
N LEU A 139 11.51 0.69 -1.48
CA LEU A 139 10.09 0.50 -1.24
C LEU A 139 9.85 0.31 0.27
N LYS A 140 8.99 1.16 0.84
CA LYS A 140 8.60 1.16 2.25
C LYS A 140 7.11 0.91 2.42
N GLY A 141 6.30 1.20 1.41
CA GLY A 141 4.87 0.98 1.46
C GLY A 141 4.34 0.31 0.20
N LEU A 142 3.42 -0.64 0.40
CA LEU A 142 2.76 -1.36 -0.67
C LEU A 142 1.25 -1.49 -0.36
N ASN A 143 0.40 -0.92 -1.23
CA ASN A 143 -1.01 -1.27 -1.30
C ASN A 143 -1.19 -2.27 -2.45
N PHE A 144 -1.19 -3.55 -2.12
CA PHE A 144 -1.33 -4.66 -3.04
C PHE A 144 -2.80 -5.03 -3.24
N VAL A 145 -3.19 -5.18 -4.50
CA VAL A 145 -4.56 -5.52 -4.88
C VAL A 145 -4.53 -6.71 -5.85
N GLY A 146 -4.80 -7.89 -5.30
CA GLY A 146 -4.60 -9.17 -5.95
C GLY A 146 -5.58 -9.45 -7.09
N HIS A 147 -6.82 -8.99 -7.02
CA HIS A 147 -7.82 -9.28 -8.06
C HIS A 147 -7.43 -8.75 -9.46
N TYR A 148 -6.50 -7.81 -9.54
CA TYR A 148 -5.95 -7.32 -10.81
C TYR A 148 -5.03 -8.31 -11.52
N LEU A 149 -4.49 -9.27 -10.79
CA LEU A 149 -3.67 -10.37 -11.31
C LEU A 149 -4.48 -11.66 -11.46
N MET A 150 -5.77 -11.66 -11.08
CA MET A 150 -6.69 -12.80 -11.21
C MET A 150 -6.05 -14.08 -10.63
N ASN A 151 -5.92 -15.15 -11.43
CA ASN A 151 -5.27 -16.40 -11.01
C ASN A 151 -3.82 -16.51 -11.53
N SER A 152 -3.24 -15.44 -12.08
CA SER A 152 -1.84 -15.47 -12.53
C SER A 152 -0.89 -15.61 -11.34
N THR A 153 0.06 -16.53 -11.46
CA THR A 153 1.13 -16.66 -10.46
C THR A 153 2.04 -15.44 -10.52
N ILE A 154 2.33 -14.87 -9.34
CA ILE A 154 3.27 -13.76 -9.21
C ILE A 154 4.68 -14.33 -9.23
N GLN A 155 5.38 -14.15 -10.35
CA GLN A 155 6.76 -14.64 -10.52
C GLN A 155 7.82 -13.67 -9.98
N VAL A 156 7.39 -12.57 -9.39
CA VAL A 156 8.26 -11.53 -8.86
C VAL A 156 8.54 -11.82 -7.40
N GLU A 157 9.80 -11.75 -6.99
CA GLU A 157 10.17 -11.93 -5.60
C GLU A 157 9.54 -10.83 -4.73
N PRO A 158 8.91 -11.17 -3.58
CA PRO A 158 8.33 -10.17 -2.71
C PRO A 158 9.40 -9.20 -2.17
N PRO A 159 9.11 -7.89 -2.14
CA PRO A 159 10.01 -6.91 -1.53
C PRO A 159 10.19 -7.17 -0.03
N ASN A 160 11.31 -6.71 0.51
CA ASN A 160 11.59 -6.69 1.95
C ASN A 160 11.70 -5.25 2.46
N GLY A 161 11.82 -5.07 3.77
CA GLY A 161 11.99 -3.75 4.39
C GLY A 161 10.74 -2.85 4.35
N LEU A 162 9.57 -3.41 4.04
CA LEU A 162 8.31 -2.68 4.07
C LEU A 162 7.93 -2.28 5.50
N ARG A 163 7.48 -1.04 5.65
CA ARG A 163 6.94 -0.46 6.88
C ARG A 163 5.42 -0.36 6.86
N SER A 164 4.80 -0.36 5.68
CA SER A 164 3.35 -0.30 5.51
C SER A 164 2.90 -1.29 4.45
N ILE A 165 1.99 -2.19 4.80
CA ILE A 165 1.38 -3.13 3.85
C ILE A 165 -0.13 -2.99 3.93
N LYS A 166 -0.78 -2.83 2.78
CA LYS A 166 -2.22 -3.02 2.62
C LYS A 166 -2.45 -4.11 1.59
N ILE A 167 -3.31 -5.07 1.89
CA ILE A 167 -3.60 -6.20 1.00
C ILE A 167 -5.11 -6.29 0.77
N ARG A 168 -5.50 -6.26 -0.49
CA ARG A 168 -6.85 -6.60 -0.98
C ARG A 168 -6.74 -7.79 -1.90
N SER A 169 -6.99 -9.00 -1.43
CA SER A 169 -6.84 -10.20 -2.26
C SER A 169 -7.73 -11.33 -1.77
N HIS A 170 -8.12 -12.22 -2.69
CA HIS A 170 -8.84 -13.44 -2.40
C HIS A 170 -8.04 -14.63 -2.93
N ARG A 171 -7.64 -15.55 -2.02
CA ARG A 171 -7.15 -16.93 -2.22
C ARG A 171 -6.00 -17.20 -3.20
N ALA A 172 -6.01 -16.66 -4.42
CA ALA A 172 -5.09 -17.00 -5.51
C ALA A 172 -3.62 -16.59 -5.27
N HIS A 173 -3.35 -15.74 -4.29
CA HIS A 173 -2.01 -15.19 -4.03
C HIS A 173 -1.53 -15.43 -2.60
N ASN A 174 -2.15 -16.35 -1.86
CA ASN A 174 -1.86 -16.57 -0.45
C ASN A 174 -0.38 -16.92 -0.23
N GLU A 175 0.21 -17.79 -1.04
CA GLU A 175 1.64 -18.13 -0.95
C GLU A 175 2.56 -16.90 -1.10
N TRP A 176 2.29 -16.05 -2.09
CA TRP A 176 3.07 -14.84 -2.30
C TRP A 176 2.85 -13.83 -1.18
N ILE A 177 1.62 -13.69 -0.69
CA ILE A 177 1.26 -12.81 0.44
C ILE A 177 1.91 -13.29 1.74
N HIS A 178 1.92 -14.59 2.01
CA HIS A 178 2.60 -15.17 3.17
C HIS A 178 4.09 -14.88 3.11
N SER A 179 4.72 -15.15 1.97
CA SER A 179 6.13 -14.83 1.74
C SER A 179 6.41 -13.33 1.89
N LEU A 180 5.53 -12.48 1.35
CA LEU A 180 5.60 -11.03 1.52
C LEU A 180 5.60 -10.65 3.01
N ILE A 181 4.61 -11.08 3.79
CA ILE A 181 4.50 -10.67 5.20
C ILE A 181 5.67 -11.25 6.02
N ALA A 182 6.05 -12.50 5.77
CA ALA A 182 7.12 -13.19 6.50
C ALA A 182 8.51 -12.56 6.30
N ARG A 183 8.76 -11.92 5.16
CA ARG A 183 10.06 -11.28 4.84
C ARG A 183 10.26 -9.93 5.54
N GLN A 184 9.27 -9.41 6.24
CA GLN A 184 9.36 -8.10 6.88
C GLN A 184 9.94 -8.20 8.29
N THR A 185 10.80 -7.26 8.66
CA THR A 185 11.44 -7.22 9.99
C THR A 185 11.10 -5.96 10.80
N ASN A 186 10.43 -5.00 10.17
CA ASN A 186 10.11 -3.71 10.78
C ASN A 186 8.78 -3.14 10.26
N LEU A 187 7.78 -4.02 10.12
CA LEU A 187 6.45 -3.62 9.67
C LEU A 187 5.79 -2.76 10.76
N MET A 188 5.28 -1.59 10.40
CA MET A 188 4.66 -0.63 11.33
C MET A 188 3.15 -0.53 11.16
N ASN A 189 2.67 -0.61 9.92
CA ASN A 189 1.25 -0.56 9.59
C ASN A 189 0.89 -1.76 8.72
N PHE A 190 -0.17 -2.46 9.10
CA PHE A 190 -0.72 -3.57 8.35
C PHE A 190 -2.22 -3.40 8.16
N GLU A 191 -2.71 -3.62 6.94
CA GLU A 191 -4.14 -3.67 6.66
C GLU A 191 -4.41 -4.84 5.72
N ILE A 192 -5.44 -5.63 6.02
CA ILE A 192 -5.86 -6.70 5.13
C ILE A 192 -7.37 -6.79 5.00
N TRP A 193 -7.80 -7.15 3.79
CA TRP A 193 -9.20 -7.29 3.42
C TRP A 193 -9.53 -8.76 3.16
N TYR A 194 -10.69 -9.23 3.63
CA TYR A 194 -11.26 -10.55 3.31
C TYR A 194 -10.33 -11.75 3.58
N ALA A 195 -9.65 -11.76 4.72
CA ALA A 195 -8.60 -12.75 5.03
C ALA A 195 -9.03 -13.90 5.96
N ASP A 196 -10.32 -14.19 6.08
CA ASP A 196 -10.85 -15.19 7.03
C ASP A 196 -10.16 -16.56 6.91
N ASP A 197 -9.89 -17.02 5.69
CA ASP A 197 -9.28 -18.34 5.44
C ASP A 197 -7.80 -18.40 5.82
N GLU A 198 -7.08 -17.27 5.83
CA GLU A 198 -5.63 -17.20 6.07
C GLU A 198 -5.25 -16.51 7.37
N ILE A 199 -6.25 -16.11 8.16
CA ILE A 199 -6.06 -15.23 9.30
C ILE A 199 -5.05 -15.81 10.29
N LEU A 200 -5.04 -17.13 10.50
CA LEU A 200 -4.08 -17.79 11.39
C LEU A 200 -2.63 -17.64 10.92
N ASN A 201 -2.37 -17.83 9.63
CA ASN A 201 -1.03 -17.66 9.04
C ASN A 201 -0.59 -16.20 9.16
N ILE A 202 -1.48 -15.27 8.82
CA ILE A 202 -1.23 -13.83 8.93
C ILE A 202 -0.90 -13.44 10.38
N LEU A 203 -1.72 -13.83 11.35
CA LEU A 203 -1.50 -13.54 12.77
C LEU A 203 -0.16 -14.10 13.25
N ARG A 204 0.22 -15.31 12.80
CA ARG A 204 1.53 -15.91 13.11
C ARG A 204 2.69 -15.07 12.57
N PHE A 205 2.59 -14.57 11.34
CA PHE A 205 3.64 -13.70 10.79
C PHE A 205 3.68 -12.34 11.47
N LEU A 206 2.52 -11.75 11.78
CA LEU A 206 2.44 -10.48 12.50
C LEU A 206 3.02 -10.58 13.92
N ALA A 207 2.90 -11.73 14.58
CA ALA A 207 3.49 -11.97 15.90
C ALA A 207 5.02 -11.79 15.92
N THR A 208 5.69 -11.91 14.78
CA THR A 208 7.14 -11.68 14.68
C THR A 208 7.52 -10.20 14.74
N GLN A 209 6.56 -9.28 14.57
CA GLN A 209 6.78 -7.82 14.49
C GLN A 209 6.72 -7.12 15.85
N ARG A 210 7.26 -7.77 16.89
CA ARG A 210 7.14 -7.40 18.33
C ARG A 210 7.44 -5.93 18.63
N SER A 211 8.54 -5.41 18.10
CA SER A 211 9.08 -4.09 18.44
C SER A 211 8.81 -3.01 17.38
N SER A 212 8.01 -3.32 16.35
CA SER A 212 7.78 -2.43 15.21
C SER A 212 6.32 -2.13 14.94
N LEU A 213 5.43 -3.14 15.04
CA LEU A 213 4.05 -3.01 14.60
C LEU A 213 3.30 -2.05 15.51
N ARG A 214 2.73 -0.99 14.91
CA ARG A 214 2.02 0.08 15.61
C ARG A 214 0.53 0.03 15.34
N ARG A 215 0.16 -0.34 14.12
CA ARG A 215 -1.24 -0.41 13.69
C ARG A 215 -1.51 -1.65 12.86
N MET A 216 -2.62 -2.32 13.16
CA MET A 216 -3.17 -3.36 12.30
C MET A 216 -4.66 -3.10 12.04
N SER A 217 -5.11 -3.41 10.84
CA SER A 217 -6.49 -3.19 10.40
C SER A 217 -6.99 -4.42 9.65
N PHE A 218 -8.16 -4.91 10.04
CA PHE A 218 -8.81 -6.05 9.43
C PHE A 218 -10.15 -5.58 8.86
N VAL A 219 -10.25 -5.62 7.54
CA VAL A 219 -11.39 -5.11 6.79
C VAL A 219 -12.18 -6.28 6.24
N HIS A 220 -13.45 -6.38 6.61
CA HIS A 220 -14.33 -7.52 6.28
C HIS A 220 -13.73 -8.89 6.64
N CYS A 221 -12.90 -8.95 7.67
CA CYS A 221 -12.50 -10.20 8.30
C CYS A 221 -13.54 -10.50 9.37
N THR A 222 -14.38 -11.49 9.11
CA THR A 222 -15.48 -11.86 10.00
C THR A 222 -15.05 -12.88 11.04
N PHE A 223 -13.95 -13.62 10.83
CA PHE A 223 -13.48 -14.62 11.78
C PHE A 223 -12.07 -14.31 12.29
N ILE A 224 -11.93 -14.26 13.62
CA ILE A 224 -10.64 -14.06 14.30
C ILE A 224 -10.54 -15.00 15.50
N PRO A 225 -9.60 -15.96 15.49
CA PRO A 225 -9.38 -16.87 16.61
C PRO A 225 -8.97 -16.14 17.89
N CYS A 226 -9.79 -16.24 18.92
CA CYS A 226 -9.69 -15.45 20.15
C CYS A 226 -8.35 -15.63 20.87
N ASP A 227 -7.91 -16.88 21.03
CA ASP A 227 -6.73 -17.20 21.83
C ASP A 227 -5.46 -16.69 21.14
N GLN A 228 -5.33 -16.96 19.83
CA GLN A 228 -4.20 -16.50 19.02
C GLN A 228 -4.16 -14.98 18.94
N PHE A 229 -5.33 -14.34 18.80
CA PHE A 229 -5.41 -12.89 18.77
C PHE A 229 -5.03 -12.26 20.11
N ARG A 230 -5.51 -12.81 21.24
CA ARG A 230 -5.12 -12.33 22.58
C ARG A 230 -3.61 -12.46 22.82
N VAL A 231 -3.03 -13.61 22.46
CA VAL A 231 -1.57 -13.83 22.55
C VAL A 231 -0.82 -12.84 21.67
N LEU A 232 -1.30 -12.59 20.44
CA LEU A 232 -0.72 -11.60 19.54
C LEU A 232 -0.69 -10.20 20.17
N LEU A 233 -1.83 -9.72 20.69
CA LEU A 233 -1.91 -8.39 21.30
C LEU A 233 -0.94 -8.23 22.47
N ASN A 234 -0.86 -9.26 23.33
CA ASN A 234 0.04 -9.24 24.48
C ASN A 234 1.51 -9.14 24.04
N ASN A 235 1.89 -9.84 22.96
CA ASN A 235 3.26 -9.90 22.47
C ASN A 235 3.74 -8.62 21.74
N LEU A 236 2.84 -7.80 21.17
CA LEU A 236 3.23 -6.67 20.30
C LEU A 236 3.43 -5.34 21.04
N GLU A 237 4.59 -5.15 21.67
CA GLU A 237 4.88 -4.04 22.62
C GLU A 237 4.54 -2.63 22.12
N LYS A 238 4.80 -2.31 20.85
CA LYS A 238 4.57 -0.97 20.28
C LYS A 238 3.20 -0.79 19.61
N LEU A 239 2.34 -1.78 19.68
CA LEU A 239 1.01 -1.74 19.09
C LEU A 239 0.17 -0.68 19.81
N LYS A 240 -0.29 0.29 19.04
CA LYS A 240 -1.12 1.41 19.51
C LYS A 240 -2.57 1.27 19.12
N GLU A 241 -2.83 0.66 17.96
CA GLU A 241 -4.18 0.64 17.39
C GLU A 241 -4.45 -0.66 16.64
N VAL A 242 -5.62 -1.24 16.90
CA VAL A 242 -6.19 -2.33 16.10
C VAL A 242 -7.55 -1.88 15.59
N GLN A 243 -7.78 -1.96 14.28
CA GLN A 243 -9.04 -1.61 13.67
C GLN A 243 -9.74 -2.84 13.09
N PHE A 244 -11.04 -2.96 13.35
CA PHE A 244 -11.94 -3.90 12.70
C PHE A 244 -12.98 -3.10 11.92
N LYS A 245 -12.95 -3.22 10.60
CA LYS A 245 -13.86 -2.51 9.70
C LYS A 245 -14.82 -3.50 9.07
N VAL A 246 -16.12 -3.34 9.32
CA VAL A 246 -17.13 -4.33 8.90
C VAL A 246 -18.28 -3.63 8.17
N PHE A 247 -18.84 -4.26 7.13
CA PHE A 247 -20.03 -3.72 6.46
C PHE A 247 -21.28 -3.93 7.34
N PRO A 248 -22.36 -3.15 7.16
CA PRO A 248 -23.56 -3.15 7.99
C PRO A 248 -24.36 -4.46 8.09
N PHE A 249 -23.87 -5.58 7.57
CA PHE A 249 -24.57 -6.86 7.69
C PHE A 249 -24.18 -7.50 9.03
N ASP A 250 -25.15 -7.52 9.94
CA ASP A 250 -25.12 -8.14 11.27
C ASP A 250 -24.93 -9.66 11.13
N SER A 251 -23.72 -10.06 10.75
CA SER A 251 -23.35 -11.47 10.65
C SER A 251 -23.11 -12.00 12.06
N ARG A 252 -23.59 -13.22 12.35
CA ARG A 252 -23.32 -13.94 13.61
C ARG A 252 -21.84 -13.83 14.05
N ARG A 253 -20.94 -13.84 13.08
CA ARG A 253 -19.50 -13.69 13.24
C ARG A 253 -19.05 -12.32 13.80
N PHE A 254 -19.74 -11.23 13.44
CA PHE A 254 -19.51 -9.91 14.05
C PHE A 254 -19.91 -9.93 15.54
N GLN A 255 -21.02 -10.55 15.87
CA GLN A 255 -21.46 -10.71 17.26
C GLN A 255 -20.45 -11.54 18.06
N ASP A 256 -19.90 -12.61 17.46
CA ASP A 256 -18.85 -13.42 18.07
C ASP A 256 -17.60 -12.58 18.37
N LEU A 257 -17.12 -11.77 17.42
CA LEU A 257 -16.00 -10.84 17.64
C LEU A 257 -16.30 -9.87 18.80
N MET A 258 -17.50 -9.28 18.83
CA MET A 258 -17.90 -8.35 19.88
C MET A 258 -17.96 -9.01 21.26
N ILE A 259 -18.46 -10.25 21.35
CA ILE A 259 -18.46 -11.03 22.60
C ILE A 259 -17.02 -11.23 23.09
N VAL A 260 -16.09 -11.55 22.19
CA VAL A 260 -14.69 -11.82 22.52
C VAL A 260 -13.99 -10.55 23.02
N LEU A 261 -14.19 -9.44 22.31
CA LEU A 261 -13.61 -8.14 22.73
C LEU A 261 -14.18 -7.71 24.07
N ARG A 262 -15.49 -7.84 24.30
CA ARG A 262 -16.13 -7.51 25.58
C ARG A 262 -15.65 -8.38 26.75
N LYS A 263 -15.28 -9.64 26.49
CA LYS A 263 -14.69 -10.52 27.51
C LYS A 263 -13.25 -10.16 27.86
N SER A 264 -12.49 -9.64 26.91
CA SER A 264 -11.04 -9.41 27.06
C SER A 264 -10.66 -7.95 27.34
N MET A 265 -11.55 -7.00 27.08
CA MET A 265 -11.28 -5.56 27.12
C MET A 265 -12.39 -4.78 27.83
N GLU A 266 -12.14 -3.51 28.13
CA GLU A 266 -13.11 -2.53 28.62
C GLU A 266 -13.57 -1.64 27.48
N ILE A 267 -14.84 -1.26 27.48
CA ILE A 267 -15.36 -0.30 26.51
C ILE A 267 -15.01 1.10 27.02
N LYS A 268 -14.27 1.86 26.21
CA LYS A 268 -13.93 3.26 26.49
C LYS A 268 -15.01 4.19 25.94
N GLU A 269 -15.47 3.94 24.71
CA GLU A 269 -16.50 4.72 24.04
C GLU A 269 -17.33 3.82 23.13
N SER A 270 -18.62 4.08 23.01
CA SER A 270 -19.51 3.33 22.12
C SER A 270 -20.55 4.25 21.51
N THR A 271 -20.63 4.27 20.19
CA THR A 271 -21.67 4.89 19.37
C THR A 271 -22.35 3.83 18.50
N THR A 272 -23.37 4.21 17.74
CA THR A 272 -24.11 3.31 16.83
C THR A 272 -23.20 2.64 15.79
N ASP A 273 -22.17 3.34 15.32
CA ASP A 273 -21.33 2.89 14.21
C ASP A 273 -19.87 2.61 14.63
N ARG A 274 -19.49 2.90 15.87
CA ARG A 274 -18.12 2.71 16.35
C ARG A 274 -18.08 2.31 17.82
N VAL A 275 -17.25 1.31 18.15
CA VAL A 275 -16.95 0.91 19.54
C VAL A 275 -15.45 0.91 19.75
N GLU A 276 -15.00 1.61 20.79
CA GLU A 276 -13.60 1.69 21.19
C GLU A 276 -13.37 0.92 22.49
N PHE A 277 -12.38 0.05 22.47
CA PHE A 277 -11.98 -0.81 23.56
C PHE A 277 -10.55 -0.48 24.02
N ILE A 278 -10.31 -0.66 25.31
CA ILE A 278 -8.99 -0.57 25.95
C ILE A 278 -8.71 -1.83 26.78
N PRO A 279 -7.44 -2.24 26.92
CA PRO A 279 -7.06 -3.36 27.79
C PRO A 279 -7.53 -3.16 29.24
N ARG A 280 -8.06 -4.23 29.85
CA ARG A 280 -8.38 -4.26 31.29
C ARG A 280 -7.09 -4.17 32.10
N GLY A 281 -7.00 -3.18 32.99
CA GLY A 281 -5.90 -3.06 33.96
C GLY A 281 -4.51 -3.03 33.33
N ASN A 282 -4.04 -1.85 32.90
CA ASN A 282 -2.62 -1.50 32.83
C ASN A 282 -2.50 0.00 32.53
N GLY A 283 -2.14 0.80 33.53
CA GLY A 283 -1.97 2.25 33.43
C GLY A 283 -0.78 2.73 32.58
N GLU A 284 -0.17 1.87 31.76
CA GLU A 284 1.05 2.21 31.00
C GLU A 284 0.98 1.90 29.50
N ARG A 285 0.06 1.04 29.03
CA ARG A 285 0.03 0.63 27.62
C ARG A 285 -1.12 1.30 26.88
N GLU A 286 -0.82 2.42 26.21
CA GLU A 286 -1.73 3.10 25.29
C GLU A 286 -1.98 2.27 24.02
N MET A 287 -2.86 1.27 24.13
CA MET A 287 -3.37 0.52 22.99
C MET A 287 -4.89 0.63 22.94
N THR A 288 -5.43 0.97 21.76
CA THR A 288 -6.87 0.98 21.50
C THR A 288 -7.24 -0.09 20.49
N VAL A 289 -8.42 -0.68 20.66
CA VAL A 289 -9.04 -1.54 19.66
C VAL A 289 -10.35 -0.88 19.24
N VAL A 290 -10.46 -0.56 17.96
CA VAL A 290 -11.60 0.14 17.38
C VAL A 290 -12.35 -0.83 16.48
N VAL A 291 -13.64 -0.96 16.70
CA VAL A 291 -14.56 -1.66 15.80
C VAL A 291 -15.44 -0.60 15.16
N GLU A 292 -15.37 -0.49 13.83
CA GLU A 292 -16.06 0.53 13.06
C GLU A 292 -16.90 -0.10 11.96
N LYS A 293 -18.13 0.38 11.84
CA LYS A 293 -19.02 0.04 10.75
C LYS A 293 -18.70 0.92 9.55
N MET A 294 -18.35 0.30 8.43
CA MET A 294 -18.14 1.01 7.18
C MET A 294 -19.48 1.41 6.58
N SER A 295 -19.60 2.69 6.19
CA SER A 295 -20.67 3.13 5.31
C SER A 295 -20.51 2.44 3.95
N ALA A 296 -21.63 2.10 3.31
CA ALA A 296 -21.68 1.37 2.03
C ALA A 296 -20.91 2.04 0.86
N TRP A 297 -20.39 3.26 1.07
CA TRP A 297 -19.71 4.08 0.08
C TRP A 297 -18.24 4.39 0.39
N SER A 298 -17.69 3.89 1.50
CA SER A 298 -16.30 4.15 1.92
C SER A 298 -15.24 3.25 1.23
N SER A 299 -15.64 2.44 0.25
CA SER A 299 -14.75 1.56 -0.53
C SER A 299 -14.06 2.24 -1.72
N SER A 300 -14.24 3.54 -1.89
CA SER A 300 -13.84 4.26 -3.10
C SER A 300 -13.22 5.62 -2.77
N ASP A 301 -12.02 5.61 -2.21
CA ASP A 301 -11.02 6.69 -2.39
C ASP A 301 -9.60 6.11 -2.24
#